data_AF-A0AAJ7PAP9-F1
#
_entry.id   AF-A0AAJ7PAP9-F1
#
_cell.length_a   1.000
_cell.length_b   1.000
_cell.length_c   1.000
_cell.angle_alpha   90.00
_cell.angle_beta   90.00
_cell.angle_gamma   90.00
#
_symmetry.space_group_name_H-M   'P 1'
#
loop_
_entity.id
_entity.type
_entity.pdbx_description
1 polymer ?
#
loop_
_entity_poly.entity_id
_entity_poly.type
_entity_poly.pdbx_seq_one_letter_code
_entity_poly.pdbx_strand_id
1 'polypeptide(L)'
;MMELTLKKTKAYQETERLRAKYKCSDISLQFDVEGRPLSNIFNKRIKERIRETQEAMWRDNMLLKTSLSTYAIGKKTRGVTSFTYDNSKGSALLALARANMLPTRAHKMYPGTDKTCPRCGIYEETMEHVIFECNDIYHTGEELLCRLGLHEGANNATEIYTSI
;
A
#
# COMPACT_ATOMS: atom_id res chain seq x y z
N MET A 1 -5.81 1.82 55.34
CA MET A 1 -6.04 1.13 54.04
C MET A 1 -5.71 2.11 52.94
N MET A 2 -4.60 1.91 52.22
CA MET A 2 -4.17 2.81 51.14
C MET A 2 -4.84 2.36 49.83
N GLU A 3 -5.79 3.13 49.33
CA GLU A 3 -6.22 3.04 47.93
C GLU A 3 -5.05 3.49 47.04
N LEU A 4 -4.28 2.51 46.56
CA LEU A 4 -3.37 2.70 45.45
C LEU A 4 -4.21 2.97 44.20
N THR A 5 -4.57 4.25 44.01
CA THR A 5 -5.20 4.72 42.77
C THR A 5 -4.40 4.19 41.58
N LEU A 6 -5.07 3.40 40.75
CA LEU A 6 -4.60 2.82 39.48
C LEU A 6 -4.18 3.92 38.48
N LYS A 7 -3.08 4.61 38.75
CA LYS A 7 -2.49 5.55 37.80
C LYS A 7 -1.86 4.75 36.67
N LYS A 8 -2.68 4.48 35.65
CA LYS A 8 -2.23 3.89 34.38
C LYS A 8 -1.18 4.81 33.77
N THR A 9 0.02 4.28 33.55
CA THR A 9 1.10 5.03 32.88
C THR A 9 0.69 5.38 31.45
N LYS A 10 1.29 6.43 30.88
CA LYS A 10 1.07 6.79 29.46
C LYS A 10 1.35 5.60 28.52
N ALA A 11 2.39 4.82 28.82
CA ALA A 11 2.74 3.62 28.07
C ALA A 11 1.63 2.56 28.09
N TYR A 12 1.01 2.34 29.26
CA TYR A 12 -0.13 1.43 29.37
C TYR A 12 -1.35 1.94 28.58
N GLN A 13 -1.67 3.24 28.69
CA GLN A 13 -2.77 3.84 27.93
C GLN A 13 -2.57 3.70 26.42
N GLU A 14 -1.34 3.93 25.94
CA GLU A 14 -1.02 3.76 24.52
C GLU A 14 -1.10 2.30 24.07
N THR A 15 -0.67 1.37 24.92
CA THR A 15 -0.79 -0.07 24.64
C THR A 15 -2.25 -0.49 24.50
N GLU A 16 -3.14 -0.01 25.38
CA GLU A 16 -4.58 -0.27 25.30
C GLU A 16 -5.21 0.36 24.04
N ARG A 17 -4.80 1.60 23.69
CA ARG A 17 -5.24 2.25 22.46
C ARG A 17 -4.84 1.44 21.22
N LEU A 18 -3.60 0.96 21.15
CA LEU A 18 -3.11 0.13 20.06
C LEU A 18 -3.80 -1.24 20.02
N ARG A 19 -4.04 -1.85 21.19
CA ARG A 19 -4.81 -3.11 21.31
C ARG A 19 -6.23 -2.95 20.77
N ALA A 20 -6.91 -1.85 21.11
CA ALA A 20 -8.23 -1.55 20.57
C ALA A 20 -8.18 -1.31 19.06
N LYS A 21 -7.22 -0.51 18.58
CA LYS A 21 -7.05 -0.19 17.15
C LYS A 21 -6.84 -1.43 16.28
N TYR A 22 -6.00 -2.37 16.74
CA TYR A 22 -5.67 -3.59 16.00
C TYR A 22 -6.49 -4.80 16.42
N LYS A 23 -7.54 -4.61 17.24
CA LYS A 23 -8.42 -5.68 17.73
C LYS A 23 -7.63 -6.84 18.34
N CYS A 24 -6.68 -6.54 19.22
CA CYS A 24 -5.81 -7.53 19.89
C CYS A 24 -6.20 -7.78 21.35
N SER A 25 -7.34 -7.25 21.83
CA SER A 25 -7.74 -7.33 23.23
C SER A 25 -8.10 -8.76 23.69
N ASP A 26 -8.44 -9.64 22.76
CA ASP A 26 -8.72 -11.07 22.95
C ASP A 26 -7.44 -11.91 23.15
N ILE A 27 -6.29 -11.39 22.72
CA ILE A 27 -5.03 -12.13 22.75
C ILE A 27 -4.42 -12.02 24.16
N SER A 28 -4.42 -13.15 24.86
CA SER A 28 -3.93 -13.28 26.23
C SER A 28 -2.56 -13.96 26.26
N LEU A 29 -1.71 -13.55 27.22
CA LEU A 29 -0.42 -14.20 27.45
C LEU A 29 -0.65 -15.58 28.07
N GLN A 30 -0.10 -16.62 27.44
CA GLN A 30 -0.16 -17.99 27.93
C GLN A 30 1.12 -18.34 28.69
N PHE A 31 1.03 -19.29 29.61
CA PHE A 31 2.14 -19.77 30.44
C PHE A 31 2.31 -21.28 30.24
N ASP A 32 3.52 -21.78 30.39
CA ASP A 32 3.79 -23.22 30.40
C ASP A 32 3.43 -23.87 31.74
N VAL A 33 3.58 -25.20 31.83
CA VAL A 33 3.38 -25.98 33.06
C VAL A 33 4.35 -25.60 34.19
N GLU A 34 5.46 -24.92 33.87
CA GLU A 34 6.48 -24.44 34.80
C GLU A 34 6.26 -22.95 35.17
N GLY A 35 5.18 -22.32 34.70
CA GLY A 35 4.84 -20.92 34.97
C GLY A 35 5.63 -19.89 34.17
N ARG A 36 6.41 -20.29 33.15
CA ARG A 36 7.14 -19.38 32.26
C ARG A 36 6.21 -18.83 31.18
N PRO A 37 6.30 -17.52 30.87
CA PRO A 37 5.47 -16.91 29.85
C PRO A 37 5.87 -17.36 28.44
N LEU A 38 4.89 -17.77 27.64
CA LEU A 38 5.05 -18.11 26.23
C LEU A 38 5.06 -16.83 25.36
N SER A 39 5.99 -15.93 25.66
CA SER A 39 6.10 -14.58 25.07
C SER A 39 6.28 -14.62 23.55
N ASN A 40 7.04 -15.59 23.03
CA ASN A 40 7.26 -15.75 21.59
C ASN A 40 5.96 -16.05 20.84
N ILE A 41 5.13 -16.96 21.38
CA ILE A 41 3.84 -17.33 20.78
C ILE A 41 2.87 -16.14 20.86
N PHE A 42 2.84 -15.48 22.01
CA PHE A 42 2.03 -14.27 22.21
C PHE A 42 2.40 -13.17 21.21
N ASN A 43 3.69 -12.82 21.12
CA ASN A 43 4.19 -11.79 20.22
C ASN A 43 3.94 -12.15 18.76
N LYS A 44 4.07 -13.42 18.38
CA LYS A 44 3.77 -13.90 17.02
C LYS A 44 2.30 -13.65 16.68
N ARG A 45 1.37 -14.08 17.53
CA ARG A 45 -0.08 -13.88 17.33
C ARG A 45 -0.46 -12.40 17.24
N ILE A 46 0.13 -11.56 18.10
CA ILE A 46 -0.07 -10.10 18.05
C ILE A 46 0.42 -9.54 16.70
N LYS A 47 1.63 -9.90 16.26
CA LYS A 47 2.20 -9.45 14.98
C LYS A 47 1.35 -9.88 13.78
N GLU A 48 0.87 -11.12 13.78
CA GLU A 48 -0.02 -11.65 12.75
C GLU A 48 -1.33 -10.86 12.69
N ARG A 49 -2.02 -10.66 13.82
CA ARG A 49 -3.27 -9.88 13.88
C ARG A 49 -3.08 -8.43 13.43
N ILE A 50 -1.98 -7.79 13.83
CA ILE A 50 -1.65 -6.42 13.39
C ILE A 50 -1.46 -6.39 11.88
N ARG A 51 -0.73 -7.36 11.31
CA ARG A 51 -0.47 -7.44 9.88
C ARG A 51 -1.76 -7.58 9.08
N GLU A 52 -2.63 -8.51 9.46
CA GLU A 52 -3.93 -8.73 8.83
C GLU A 52 -4.81 -7.48 8.89
N THR A 53 -4.88 -6.85 10.07
CA THR A 53 -5.68 -5.63 10.25
C THR A 53 -5.15 -4.49 9.39
N GLN A 54 -3.82 -4.30 9.34
CA GLN A 54 -3.20 -3.28 8.50
C GLN A 54 -3.40 -3.55 7.01
N GLU A 55 -3.36 -4.80 6.59
CA GLU A 55 -3.59 -5.20 5.19
C GLU A 55 -5.04 -4.96 4.78
N ALA A 56 -6.02 -5.34 5.62
CA ALA A 56 -7.42 -5.04 5.40
C ALA A 56 -7.67 -3.52 5.33
N MET A 57 -7.20 -2.77 6.32
CA MET A 57 -7.32 -1.30 6.33
C MET A 57 -6.67 -0.66 5.10
N TRP A 58 -5.50 -1.14 4.68
CA TRP A 58 -4.83 -0.64 3.47
C TRP A 58 -5.67 -0.91 2.23
N ARG A 59 -6.21 -2.12 2.08
CA ARG A 59 -7.04 -2.52 0.95
C ARG A 59 -8.34 -1.71 0.88
N ASP A 60 -9.01 -1.52 2.01
CA ASP A 60 -10.25 -0.73 2.09
C ASP A 60 -9.99 0.74 1.72
N ASN A 61 -8.95 1.35 2.28
CA ASN A 61 -8.57 2.73 1.97
C ASN A 61 -8.15 2.92 0.50
N MET A 62 -7.54 1.88 -0.09
CA MET A 62 -7.16 1.87 -1.50
C MET A 62 -8.39 1.83 -2.41
N LEU A 63 -9.36 0.97 -2.10
CA LEU A 63 -10.60 0.84 -2.88
C LEU A 63 -11.53 2.05 -2.75
N LEU A 64 -11.48 2.77 -1.63
CA LEU A 64 -12.24 4.00 -1.42
C LEU A 64 -11.84 5.12 -2.40
N LYS A 65 -10.59 5.11 -2.89
CA LYS A 65 -10.03 6.17 -3.73
C LYS A 65 -10.08 5.77 -5.20
N THR A 66 -10.95 6.41 -5.97
CA THR A 66 -11.08 6.17 -7.42
C THR A 66 -9.80 6.45 -8.19
N SER A 67 -8.99 7.40 -7.74
CA SER A 67 -7.67 7.70 -8.33
C SER A 67 -6.69 6.52 -8.22
N LEU A 68 -6.91 5.57 -7.30
CA LEU A 68 -6.06 4.39 -7.11
C LEU A 68 -6.63 3.13 -7.79
N SER A 69 -7.62 3.23 -8.67
CA SER A 69 -8.26 2.07 -9.32
C SER A 69 -7.26 1.14 -10.01
N THR A 70 -6.37 1.69 -10.84
CA THR A 70 -5.31 0.92 -11.54
C THR A 70 -4.35 0.25 -10.55
N TYR A 71 -3.94 0.99 -9.51
CA TYR A 71 -3.11 0.45 -8.44
C TYR A 71 -3.82 -0.68 -7.69
N ALA A 72 -5.12 -0.55 -7.41
CA ALA A 72 -5.93 -1.52 -6.68
C ALA A 72 -6.14 -2.83 -7.44
N ILE A 73 -6.28 -2.74 -8.77
CA ILE A 73 -6.37 -3.90 -9.65
C ILE A 73 -5.07 -4.71 -9.56
N GLY A 74 -3.93 -4.04 -9.70
CA GLY A 74 -2.63 -4.71 -9.85
C GLY A 74 -1.89 -5.05 -8.56
N LYS A 75 -1.96 -4.20 -7.51
CA LYS A 75 -1.23 -4.40 -6.25
C LYS A 75 -2.04 -5.27 -5.28
N LYS A 76 -1.58 -6.50 -5.04
CA LYS A 76 -2.29 -7.48 -4.20
C LYS A 76 -1.93 -7.41 -2.73
N THR A 77 -0.67 -7.11 -2.42
CA THR A 77 -0.11 -7.16 -1.07
C THR A 77 0.38 -5.78 -0.62
N ARG A 78 0.32 -5.55 0.69
CA ARG A 78 0.88 -4.33 1.31
C ARG A 78 2.40 -4.45 1.42
N GLY A 79 3.12 -3.39 1.05
CA GLY A 79 4.56 -3.27 1.27
C GLY A 79 5.34 -2.80 0.05
N VAL A 80 6.64 -2.63 0.25
CA VAL A 80 7.57 -2.17 -0.79
C VAL A 80 7.87 -3.34 -1.73
N THR A 81 7.57 -3.12 -2.99
CA THR A 81 8.00 -3.95 -4.12
C THR A 81 9.52 -3.75 -4.27
N SER A 82 10.31 -4.82 -4.23
CA SER A 82 11.76 -4.68 -4.39
C SER A 82 12.10 -4.18 -5.81
N PHE A 83 13.11 -3.31 -5.92
CA PHE A 83 13.69 -2.83 -7.20
C PHE A 83 12.76 -2.05 -8.16
N THR A 84 11.64 -1.50 -7.72
CA THR A 84 10.74 -0.73 -8.62
C THR A 84 11.21 0.70 -8.90
N TYR A 85 11.90 1.32 -7.95
CA TYR A 85 12.31 2.72 -8.05
C TYR A 85 13.81 2.84 -7.76
N ASP A 86 14.52 3.56 -8.62
CA ASP A 86 15.96 3.81 -8.57
C ASP A 86 16.30 5.29 -8.26
N ASN A 87 15.30 6.07 -7.81
CA ASN A 87 15.36 7.53 -7.62
C ASN A 87 15.70 8.33 -8.89
N SER A 88 15.67 7.71 -10.08
CA SER A 88 15.77 8.44 -11.34
C SER A 88 14.50 9.24 -11.62
N LYS A 89 14.58 10.17 -12.57
CA LYS A 89 13.39 10.84 -13.13
C LYS A 89 12.37 9.84 -13.68
N GLY A 90 12.84 8.72 -14.25
CA GLY A 90 11.98 7.63 -14.74
C GLY A 90 11.19 6.99 -13.61
N SER A 91 11.81 6.73 -12.46
CA SER A 91 11.13 6.17 -11.29
C SER A 91 10.06 7.10 -10.71
N ALA A 92 10.28 8.43 -10.75
CA ALA A 92 9.29 9.41 -10.34
C ALA A 92 8.06 9.41 -11.28
N LEU A 93 8.28 9.35 -12.60
CA LEU A 93 7.20 9.25 -13.58
C LEU A 93 6.45 7.91 -13.45
N LEU A 94 7.16 6.81 -13.20
CA LEU A 94 6.56 5.50 -12.94
C LEU A 94 5.69 5.51 -11.67
N ALA A 95 6.13 6.17 -10.60
CA ALA A 95 5.33 6.32 -9.38
C ALA A 95 4.03 7.08 -9.64
N LEU A 96 4.08 8.17 -10.42
CA LEU A 96 2.90 8.94 -10.82
C LEU A 96 1.96 8.12 -11.71
N ALA A 97 2.49 7.38 -12.69
CA ALA A 97 1.69 6.50 -13.54
C ALA A 97 1.01 5.40 -12.72
N ARG A 98 1.72 4.76 -11.78
CA ARG A 98 1.15 3.75 -10.89
C ARG A 98 0.01 4.30 -10.02
N ALA A 99 0.03 5.59 -9.70
CA ALA A 99 -1.01 6.28 -8.94
C ALA A 99 -2.11 6.91 -9.82
N ASN A 100 -2.10 6.67 -11.14
CA ASN A 100 -2.98 7.31 -12.12
C ASN A 100 -2.93 8.85 -12.08
N MET A 101 -1.74 9.40 -11.83
CA MET A 101 -1.45 10.83 -11.67
C MET A 101 -0.33 11.27 -12.61
N LEU A 102 -0.08 10.54 -13.70
CA LEU A 102 0.90 10.95 -14.70
C LEU A 102 0.44 12.31 -15.27
N PRO A 103 1.31 13.34 -15.34
CA PRO A 103 0.92 14.69 -15.73
C PRO A 103 0.78 14.81 -17.24
N THR A 104 -0.19 14.08 -17.79
CA THR A 104 -0.53 14.12 -19.21
C THR A 104 -1.43 15.32 -19.52
N ARG A 105 -1.56 15.72 -20.80
CA ARG A 105 -2.48 16.79 -21.18
C ARG A 105 -3.94 16.47 -20.85
N ALA A 106 -4.36 15.20 -20.91
CA ALA A 106 -5.68 14.78 -20.45
C ALA A 106 -5.93 15.09 -18.96
N HIS A 107 -4.88 15.00 -18.15
CA HIS A 107 -4.93 15.26 -16.71
C HIS A 107 -4.92 16.75 -16.35
N LYS A 108 -4.71 17.66 -17.32
CA LYS A 108 -4.77 19.11 -17.07
C LYS A 108 -6.21 19.50 -16.75
N MET A 109 -6.41 20.14 -15.60
CA MET A 109 -7.73 20.56 -15.12
C MET A 109 -8.25 21.84 -15.79
N TYR A 110 -7.46 22.51 -16.62
CA TYR A 110 -7.85 23.77 -17.24
C TYR A 110 -8.73 23.55 -18.49
N PRO A 111 -9.99 24.02 -18.47
CA PRO A 111 -10.88 23.92 -19.63
C PRO A 111 -10.31 24.69 -20.82
N GLY A 112 -10.49 24.15 -22.03
CA GLY A 112 -10.03 24.77 -23.29
C GLY A 112 -8.57 24.51 -23.67
N THR A 113 -7.84 23.67 -22.91
CA THR A 113 -6.49 23.24 -23.31
C THR A 113 -6.54 22.11 -24.33
N ASP A 114 -5.67 22.18 -25.33
CA ASP A 114 -5.45 21.09 -26.27
C ASP A 114 -4.95 19.84 -25.52
N LYS A 115 -5.74 18.78 -25.59
CA LYS A 115 -5.46 17.51 -24.94
C LYS A 115 -4.75 16.51 -25.85
N THR A 116 -4.52 16.86 -27.11
CA THR A 116 -3.91 15.99 -28.11
C THR A 116 -2.49 15.60 -27.71
N CYS A 117 -2.15 14.34 -27.89
CA CYS A 117 -0.82 13.77 -27.69
C CYS A 117 0.18 14.47 -28.62
N PRO A 118 1.22 15.14 -28.07
CA PRO A 118 2.21 15.84 -28.88
C PRO A 118 3.10 14.89 -29.68
N ARG A 119 3.07 13.58 -29.38
CA ARG A 119 3.86 12.56 -30.07
C ARG A 119 3.17 12.05 -31.34
N CYS A 120 1.92 11.62 -31.26
CA CYS A 120 1.18 11.11 -32.43
C CYS A 120 0.36 12.19 -33.14
N GLY A 121 -0.04 13.26 -32.44
CA GLY A 121 -0.87 14.33 -32.99
C GLY A 121 -2.32 13.94 -33.31
N ILE A 122 -2.76 12.72 -32.94
CA ILE A 122 -4.06 12.16 -33.36
C ILE A 122 -4.99 11.96 -32.15
N TYR A 123 -4.50 11.30 -31.11
CA TYR A 123 -5.31 10.90 -29.95
C TYR A 123 -5.08 11.80 -28.74
N GLU A 124 -5.98 11.74 -27.76
CA GLU A 124 -5.81 12.42 -26.48
C GLU A 124 -4.58 11.85 -25.72
N GLU A 125 -3.79 12.72 -25.09
CA GLU A 125 -2.65 12.31 -24.26
C GLU A 125 -3.15 11.76 -22.92
N THR A 126 -3.63 10.52 -22.91
CA THR A 126 -3.91 9.77 -21.67
C THR A 126 -2.66 9.02 -21.20
N MET A 127 -2.69 8.51 -19.97
CA MET A 127 -1.60 7.69 -19.44
C MET A 127 -1.47 6.39 -20.26
N GLU A 128 -2.60 5.73 -20.53
CA GLU A 128 -2.70 4.53 -21.36
C GLU A 128 -2.14 4.81 -22.75
N HIS A 129 -2.49 5.95 -23.34
CA HIS A 129 -2.03 6.34 -24.65
C HIS A 129 -0.51 6.50 -24.71
N VAL A 130 0.07 7.26 -23.78
CA VAL A 130 1.50 7.57 -23.76
C VAL A 130 2.36 6.34 -23.47
N ILE A 131 1.89 5.43 -22.61
CA ILE A 131 2.67 4.24 -22.23
C ILE A 131 2.49 3.10 -23.26
N PHE A 132 1.35 3.02 -23.97
CA PHE A 132 1.03 1.89 -24.85
C PHE A 132 0.58 2.28 -26.25
N GLU A 133 -0.54 2.98 -26.41
CA GLU A 133 -1.21 3.13 -27.71
C GLU A 133 -0.42 3.96 -28.72
N CYS A 134 0.41 4.90 -28.24
CA CYS A 134 1.04 5.87 -29.13
C CYS A 134 2.01 5.23 -30.13
N ASN A 135 2.50 4.00 -29.86
CA ASN A 135 3.45 3.28 -30.72
C ASN A 135 3.17 1.76 -30.88
N ASP A 136 2.30 1.14 -30.08
CA ASP A 136 1.97 -0.31 -30.16
C ASP A 136 0.49 -0.52 -30.54
N ILE A 137 0.26 -1.16 -31.69
CA ILE A 137 -1.09 -1.37 -32.28
C ILE A 137 -1.87 -2.47 -31.53
N TYR A 138 -1.18 -3.33 -30.78
CA TYR A 138 -1.75 -4.40 -29.99
C TYR A 138 -1.27 -4.25 -28.55
N HIS A 139 -2.06 -3.60 -27.71
CA HIS A 139 -1.78 -3.53 -26.28
C HIS A 139 -2.98 -4.01 -25.48
N THR A 140 -2.72 -4.70 -24.36
CA THR A 140 -3.74 -5.19 -23.44
C THR A 140 -3.60 -4.57 -22.06
N GLY A 141 -4.68 -4.58 -21.25
CA GLY A 141 -4.64 -4.09 -19.87
C GLY A 141 -3.67 -4.86 -18.95
N GLU A 142 -3.36 -6.11 -19.28
CA GLU A 142 -2.39 -6.92 -18.54
C GLU A 142 -0.95 -6.43 -18.79
N GLU A 143 -0.62 -6.06 -20.03
CA GLU A 143 0.68 -5.46 -20.37
C GLU A 143 0.88 -4.10 -19.69
N LEU A 144 -0.19 -3.32 -19.51
CA LEU A 144 -0.22 -2.12 -18.67
C LEU A 144 0.23 -2.41 -17.24
N LEU A 145 -0.36 -3.40 -16.60
CA LEU A 145 0.02 -3.79 -15.24
C LEU A 145 1.47 -4.29 -15.19
N CYS A 146 1.93 -5.07 -16.16
CA CYS A 146 3.30 -5.55 -16.23
C CYS A 146 4.33 -4.41 -16.32
N ARG A 147 4.20 -3.47 -17.27
CA ARG A 147 5.17 -2.35 -17.38
C ARG A 147 5.10 -1.37 -16.21
N LEU A 148 3.94 -1.27 -15.55
CA LEU A 148 3.82 -0.54 -14.29
C LEU A 148 4.46 -1.26 -13.10
N GLY A 149 4.96 -2.48 -13.26
CA GLY A 149 5.50 -3.30 -12.17
C GLY A 149 4.42 -3.74 -11.18
N LEU A 150 3.21 -3.97 -11.68
CA LEU A 150 2.01 -4.39 -10.95
C LEU A 150 1.65 -5.86 -11.28
N HIS A 151 2.66 -6.73 -11.41
CA HIS A 151 2.50 -8.16 -11.66
C HIS A 151 2.87 -8.99 -10.42
N GLU A 152 2.42 -10.25 -10.35
CA GLU A 152 2.56 -11.11 -9.17
C GLU A 152 4.01 -11.25 -8.69
N GLY A 153 4.96 -11.45 -9.61
CA GLY A 153 6.39 -11.57 -9.29
C GLY A 153 7.00 -10.32 -8.63
N ALA A 154 6.51 -9.12 -8.97
CA ALA A 154 6.93 -7.87 -8.33
C ALA A 154 6.19 -7.67 -7.00
N ASN A 155 4.95 -8.11 -6.88
CA ASN A 155 4.12 -7.91 -5.70
C ASN A 155 4.60 -8.65 -4.44
N ASN A 156 5.67 -9.45 -4.48
CA ASN A 156 6.24 -10.06 -3.28
C ASN A 156 6.90 -8.98 -2.40
N ALA A 157 6.18 -8.53 -1.37
CA ALA A 157 6.68 -7.56 -0.41
C ALA A 157 7.86 -8.15 0.36
N THR A 158 9.01 -7.49 0.31
CA THR A 158 10.08 -7.78 1.26
C THR A 158 9.69 -7.14 2.58
N GLU A 159 9.35 -7.93 3.58
CA GLU A 159 9.05 -7.43 4.92
C GLU A 159 10.26 -6.68 5.47
N ILE A 160 10.26 -5.35 5.43
CA ILE A 160 11.19 -4.56 6.22
C ILE A 160 10.72 -4.71 7.66
N TYR A 161 11.29 -5.69 8.36
CA TYR A 161 11.22 -5.79 9.81
C TYR A 161 11.84 -4.52 10.39
N THR A 162 11.01 -3.52 10.69
CA THR A 162 11.39 -2.44 11.58
C THR A 162 11.40 -3.03 12.98
N SER A 163 12.57 -3.49 13.40
CA SER A 163 12.87 -3.82 14.79
C SER A 163 12.67 -2.55 15.62
N ILE A 164 11.60 -2.52 16.42
CA ILE A 164 11.41 -1.61 17.55
C ILE A 164 11.52 -2.46 18.81
#